data_AF-A0A6C0LL75-F1
#
_entry.id   AF-A0A6C0LL75-F1
#
_cell.length_a   1.000
_cell.length_b   1.000
_cell.length_c   1.000
_cell.angle_alpha   90.00
_cell.angle_beta   90.00
_cell.angle_gamma   90.00
#
_symmetry.space_group_name_H-M   'P 1'
#
loop_
_entity.id
_entity.type
_entity.pdbx_description
1 polymer ?
#
loop_
_entity_poly.entity_id
_entity_poly.type
_entity_poly.pdbx_seq_one_letter_code
_entity_poly.pdbx_strand_id
1 'polypeptide(L)'
;MVDVRNAQRGADVANIMRNKSGYYTSNYFECIDSNRVRTSNEKQRYYLNIAAKIAIKSPMFNHKHGAIVVYRDKIIGTGFNYYMSDFSIHAEVAAIASIHKRKRHILNECDIYIVRIAPDRFKNTLKYSRPCANCSNIIIKNNIRNAFYSTNYEYDMIRGCAADADTVDATCEC
;
A
#
# COMPACT_ATOMS: atom_id res chain seq x y z
N MET A 1 -32.72 -5.65 -30.30
CA MET A 1 -31.39 -5.69 -30.94
C MET A 1 -30.41 -5.02 -30.00
N VAL A 2 -29.58 -5.80 -29.29
CA VAL A 2 -28.57 -5.25 -28.38
C VAL A 2 -27.38 -4.79 -29.22
N ASP A 3 -27.04 -3.51 -29.12
CA ASP A 3 -26.08 -2.81 -29.99
C ASP A 3 -24.67 -3.43 -29.87
N VAL A 4 -24.25 -4.15 -30.91
CA VAL A 4 -22.96 -4.91 -30.99
C VAL A 4 -21.74 -3.99 -30.79
N ARG A 5 -21.91 -2.67 -30.99
CA ARG A 5 -20.86 -1.65 -30.77
C ARG A 5 -20.48 -1.47 -29.30
N ASN A 6 -21.39 -1.74 -28.36
CA ASN A 6 -21.09 -1.66 -26.93
C ASN A 6 -20.28 -2.86 -26.41
N ALA A 7 -20.44 -4.03 -27.04
CA ALA A 7 -19.68 -5.23 -26.68
C ALA A 7 -18.19 -5.10 -27.08
N GLN A 8 -17.91 -4.53 -28.26
CA GLN A 8 -16.53 -4.30 -28.73
C GLN A 8 -15.81 -3.26 -27.85
N ARG A 9 -16.48 -2.15 -27.49
CA ARG A 9 -15.92 -1.13 -26.58
C ARG A 9 -15.66 -1.69 -25.18
N GLY A 10 -16.51 -2.60 -24.69
CA GLY A 10 -16.30 -3.28 -23.42
C GLY A 10 -15.05 -4.18 -23.41
N ALA A 11 -14.81 -4.90 -24.50
CA ALA A 11 -13.62 -5.74 -24.68
C ALA A 11 -12.32 -4.93 -24.79
N ASP A 12 -12.36 -3.79 -25.48
CA ASP A 12 -11.21 -2.89 -25.63
C ASP A 12 -10.85 -2.18 -24.30
N VAL A 13 -11.84 -1.76 -23.53
CA VAL A 13 -11.66 -1.14 -22.20
C VAL A 13 -11.11 -2.17 -21.19
N ALA A 14 -11.60 -3.41 -21.22
CA ALA A 14 -11.08 -4.49 -20.38
C ALA A 14 -9.60 -4.83 -20.68
N ASN A 15 -9.19 -4.76 -21.96
CA ASN A 15 -7.80 -4.95 -22.36
C ASN A 15 -6.88 -3.77 -21.98
N ILE A 16 -7.39 -2.53 -21.97
CA ILE A 16 -6.65 -1.34 -21.50
C ILE A 16 -6.47 -1.38 -19.97
N MET A 17 -7.46 -1.88 -19.21
CA MET A 17 -7.43 -1.97 -17.75
C MET A 17 -6.53 -3.10 -17.22
N ARG A 18 -6.39 -4.21 -17.96
CA ARG A 18 -5.49 -5.31 -17.58
C ARG A 18 -4.01 -4.93 -17.50
N ASN A 19 -3.59 -3.85 -18.16
CA ASN A 19 -2.18 -3.42 -18.25
C ASN A 19 -1.79 -2.29 -17.28
N LYS A 20 -2.65 -1.88 -16.35
CA LYS A 20 -2.41 -0.71 -15.46
C LYS A 20 -2.38 -1.05 -13.96
N SER A 21 -1.71 -2.13 -13.55
CA SER A 21 -1.37 -2.35 -12.14
C SER A 21 -0.38 -1.28 -11.64
N GLY A 22 -0.91 -0.13 -11.21
CA GLY A 22 -0.15 1.08 -10.86
C GLY A 22 0.22 1.17 -9.38
N TYR A 23 1.22 2.00 -9.09
CA TYR A 23 1.65 2.35 -7.73
C TYR A 23 1.01 3.69 -7.36
N TYR A 24 0.38 3.74 -6.20
CA TYR A 24 -0.40 4.89 -5.74
C TYR A 24 0.19 5.42 -4.44
N THR A 25 0.15 6.75 -4.26
CA THR A 25 0.70 7.42 -3.07
C THR A 25 -0.28 8.47 -2.53
N SER A 26 -0.33 8.65 -1.22
CA SER A 26 -1.13 9.68 -0.53
C SER A 26 -0.23 10.43 0.45
N ASN A 27 -0.37 11.76 0.51
CA ASN A 27 0.34 12.60 1.47
C ASN A 27 -0.46 12.65 2.78
N TYR A 28 0.15 12.27 3.90
CA TYR A 28 -0.55 12.12 5.17
C TYR A 28 -0.62 13.45 5.92
N PHE A 29 -1.80 14.07 5.97
CA PHE A 29 -2.36 14.84 7.10
C PHE A 29 -3.77 15.25 6.70
N GLU A 30 -4.75 14.40 6.99
CA GLU A 30 -6.13 14.72 7.39
C GLU A 30 -6.96 13.44 7.30
N CYS A 31 -7.85 13.28 8.27
CA CYS A 31 -8.99 12.37 8.16
C CYS A 31 -9.67 12.62 6.81
N ILE A 32 -10.10 11.53 6.15
CA ILE A 32 -10.70 11.48 4.81
C ILE A 32 -9.64 11.32 3.68
N ASP A 33 -9.40 10.07 3.28
CA ASP A 33 -8.68 9.65 2.05
C ASP A 33 -9.41 10.06 0.75
N SER A 34 -10.26 11.10 0.78
CA SER A 34 -11.15 11.49 -0.32
C SER A 34 -10.62 12.60 -1.22
N ASN A 35 -9.40 13.11 -1.03
CA ASN A 35 -8.88 14.12 -1.95
C ASN A 35 -7.47 13.83 -2.46
N ARG A 36 -7.46 13.09 -3.58
CA ARG A 36 -6.37 12.88 -4.55
C ARG A 36 -5.29 11.91 -4.12
N VAL A 37 -5.56 10.63 -4.37
CA VAL A 37 -4.51 9.67 -4.73
C VAL A 37 -3.62 10.29 -5.80
N ARG A 38 -2.34 10.48 -5.47
CA ARG A 38 -1.36 10.95 -6.44
C ARG A 38 -0.75 9.74 -7.13
N THR A 39 -0.76 9.78 -8.45
CA THR A 39 -0.03 8.80 -9.26
C THR A 39 1.44 8.87 -8.87
N SER A 40 2.04 7.75 -8.51
CA SER A 40 3.44 7.74 -8.09
C SER A 40 4.35 8.10 -9.27
N ASN A 41 5.34 8.97 -9.04
CA ASN A 41 6.44 9.17 -9.98
C ASN A 41 7.28 7.89 -10.13
N GLU A 42 8.05 7.76 -11.21
CA GLU A 42 8.89 6.58 -11.47
C GLU A 42 9.84 6.27 -10.31
N LYS A 43 10.41 7.31 -9.71
CA LYS A 43 11.26 7.23 -8.51
C LYS A 43 10.52 6.66 -7.29
N GLN A 44 9.29 7.11 -7.05
CA GLN A 44 8.47 6.58 -5.96
C GLN A 44 8.09 5.13 -6.20
N ARG A 45 7.74 4.78 -7.45
CA ARG A 45 7.50 3.40 -7.88
C ARG A 45 8.73 2.51 -7.67
N TYR A 46 9.93 3.00 -7.97
CA TYR A 46 11.18 2.28 -7.72
C TYR A 46 11.35 1.96 -6.22
N TYR A 47 11.14 2.94 -5.34
CA TYR A 47 11.23 2.75 -3.90
C TYR A 47 10.12 1.85 -3.34
N LEU A 48 8.87 2.00 -3.80
CA LEU A 48 7.78 1.10 -3.44
C LEU A 48 8.05 -0.34 -3.87
N ASN A 49 8.67 -0.55 -5.03
CA ASN A 49 9.12 -1.87 -5.47
C ASN A 49 10.16 -2.50 -4.54
N ILE A 50 11.10 -1.70 -4.06
CA ILE A 50 12.07 -2.18 -3.08
C ILE A 50 11.37 -2.52 -1.76
N ALA A 51 10.44 -1.68 -1.30
CA ALA A 51 9.64 -1.97 -0.11
C ALA A 51 8.82 -3.27 -0.26
N ALA A 52 8.26 -3.54 -1.44
CA ALA A 52 7.57 -4.80 -1.74
C ALA A 52 8.51 -6.01 -1.64
N LYS A 53 9.74 -5.91 -2.16
CA LYS A 53 10.76 -6.96 -2.01
C LYS A 53 11.15 -7.21 -0.54
N ILE A 54 11.18 -6.15 0.28
CA ILE A 54 11.39 -6.28 1.72
C ILE A 54 10.18 -6.95 2.40
N ALA A 55 8.96 -6.63 1.98
CA ALA A 55 7.73 -7.24 2.50
C ALA A 55 7.71 -8.76 2.30
N ILE A 56 8.23 -9.28 1.19
CA ILE A 56 8.30 -10.74 0.91
C ILE A 56 9.03 -11.50 2.04
N LYS A 57 10.05 -10.86 2.65
CA LYS A 57 10.86 -11.43 3.74
C LYS A 57 10.10 -11.56 5.06
N SER A 58 8.91 -10.95 5.19
CA SER A 58 8.10 -11.06 6.39
C SER A 58 7.69 -12.51 6.64
N PRO A 59 7.81 -13.01 7.89
CA PRO A 59 7.32 -14.32 8.28
C PRO A 59 5.79 -14.38 8.41
N MET A 60 5.07 -13.25 8.26
CA MET A 60 3.61 -13.25 8.32
C MET A 60 2.98 -13.85 7.05
N PHE A 61 1.95 -14.68 7.21
CA PHE A 61 1.31 -15.38 6.09
C PHE A 61 0.28 -14.51 5.34
N ASN A 62 -0.56 -13.78 6.07
CA ASN A 62 -1.73 -13.11 5.49
C ASN A 62 -1.47 -11.65 5.10
N HIS A 63 -0.63 -10.97 5.86
CA HIS A 63 -0.40 -9.54 5.74
C HIS A 63 1.10 -9.25 5.81
N LYS A 64 1.77 -9.35 4.68
CA LYS A 64 3.19 -9.02 4.58
C LYS A 64 3.33 -7.51 4.34
N HIS A 65 4.01 -6.82 5.25
CA HIS A 65 4.32 -5.41 5.15
C HIS A 65 5.82 -5.20 5.03
N GLY A 66 6.19 -4.22 4.23
CA GLY A 66 7.56 -3.75 4.09
C GLY A 66 7.59 -2.24 4.14
N ALA A 67 8.62 -1.70 4.77
CA ALA A 67 8.86 -0.27 4.83
C ALA A 67 10.34 0.04 4.59
N ILE A 68 10.61 1.14 3.91
CA ILE A 68 11.97 1.67 3.70
C ILE A 68 12.00 3.17 4.00
N VAL A 69 13.12 3.64 4.51
CA VAL A 69 13.38 5.06 4.76
C VAL A 69 14.51 5.51 3.84
N VAL A 70 14.24 6.54 3.04
CA VAL A 70 15.12 7.07 2.01
C VAL A 70 15.56 8.48 2.38
N TYR A 71 16.87 8.72 2.31
CA TYR A 71 17.51 10.00 2.50
C TYR A 71 18.40 10.31 1.30
N ARG A 72 18.11 11.39 0.56
CA ARG A 72 18.90 11.83 -0.62
C ARG A 72 19.26 10.66 -1.56
N ASP A 73 18.24 9.91 -1.98
CA ASP A 73 18.36 8.74 -2.85
C ASP A 73 19.11 7.53 -2.29
N LYS A 74 19.36 7.52 -0.98
CA LYS A 74 19.97 6.38 -0.29
C LYS A 74 18.99 5.81 0.70
N ILE A 75 18.82 4.49 0.66
CA ILE A 75 18.04 3.77 1.66
C ILE A 75 18.89 3.71 2.94
N ILE A 76 18.39 4.30 4.02
CA ILE A 76 19.07 4.36 5.32
C ILE A 76 18.45 3.45 6.38
N GLY A 77 17.25 2.96 6.12
CA GLY A 77 16.50 2.07 7.00
C GLY A 77 15.57 1.18 6.20
N THR A 78 15.41 -0.05 6.66
CA THR A 78 14.50 -1.04 6.09
C THR A 78 13.83 -1.82 7.20
N GLY A 79 12.57 -2.21 7.01
CA GLY A 79 11.81 -2.99 7.98
C GLY A 79 10.73 -3.81 7.31
N PHE A 80 10.37 -4.91 7.93
CA PHE A 80 9.21 -5.72 7.60
C PHE A 80 8.49 -6.06 8.90
N ASN A 81 7.23 -6.46 8.80
CA ASN A 81 6.48 -6.85 9.99
C ASN A 81 6.77 -8.29 10.42
N TYR A 82 6.84 -8.51 11.72
CA TYR A 82 7.11 -9.82 12.32
C TYR A 82 6.47 -9.93 13.71
N TYR A 83 6.30 -11.15 14.19
CA TYR A 83 5.89 -11.42 15.56
C TYR A 83 7.11 -11.45 16.48
N MET A 84 7.00 -10.79 17.63
CA MET A 84 7.97 -10.79 18.71
C MET A 84 7.23 -11.25 19.97
N SER A 85 7.33 -12.54 20.29
CA SER A 85 6.53 -13.19 21.33
C SER A 85 5.02 -12.93 21.09
N ASP A 86 4.34 -12.27 22.02
CA ASP A 86 2.90 -11.99 21.95
C ASP A 86 2.55 -10.71 21.19
N PHE A 87 3.54 -9.94 20.72
CA PHE A 87 3.33 -8.65 20.06
C PHE A 87 3.72 -8.71 18.58
N SER A 88 3.03 -7.92 17.75
CA SER A 88 3.45 -7.73 16.35
C SER A 88 4.20 -6.41 16.20
N ILE A 89 5.41 -6.49 15.64
CA ILE A 89 6.17 -5.32 15.23
C ILE A 89 5.76 -4.98 13.80
N HIS A 90 5.31 -3.74 13.62
CA HIS A 90 4.95 -3.19 12.31
C HIS A 90 6.19 -2.83 11.49
N ALA A 91 6.06 -2.84 10.16
CA ALA A 91 7.19 -2.62 9.26
C ALA A 91 7.77 -1.21 9.41
N GLU A 92 6.93 -0.21 9.65
CA GLU A 92 7.27 1.20 9.86
C GLU A 92 8.17 1.36 11.08
N VAL A 93 7.77 0.73 12.18
CA VAL A 93 8.52 0.74 13.44
C VAL A 93 9.88 0.06 13.24
N ALA A 94 9.89 -1.11 12.61
CA ALA A 94 11.12 -1.81 12.30
C ALA A 94 12.06 -1.00 11.39
N ALA A 95 11.52 -0.27 10.40
CA ALA A 95 12.30 0.53 9.47
C ALA A 95 12.93 1.75 10.13
N ILE A 96 12.21 2.42 11.03
CA ILE A 96 12.76 3.55 11.80
C ILE A 96 13.76 3.07 12.85
N ALA A 97 13.51 1.91 13.45
CA ALA A 97 14.40 1.31 14.45
C ALA A 97 15.75 0.84 13.84
N SER A 98 15.76 0.40 12.57
CA SER A 98 16.98 -0.05 11.90
C SER A 98 17.93 1.09 11.48
N ILE A 99 17.48 2.35 11.58
CA ILE A 99 18.31 3.52 11.28
C ILE A 99 19.35 3.71 12.39
N HIS A 100 20.60 3.89 11.99
CA HIS A 100 21.71 4.15 12.91
C HIS A 100 21.43 5.37 13.79
N LYS A 101 21.65 5.24 15.11
CA LYS A 101 21.40 6.32 16.09
C LYS A 101 22.08 7.65 15.72
N ARG A 102 23.28 7.60 15.11
CA ARG A 102 24.02 8.77 14.62
C ARG A 102 23.31 9.53 13.50
N LYS A 103 22.43 8.88 12.75
CA LYS A 103 21.68 9.45 11.62
C LYS A 103 20.30 9.98 12.03
N ARG A 104 19.91 9.96 13.31
CA ARG A 104 18.57 10.42 13.71
C ARG A 104 18.29 11.89 13.42
N HIS A 105 19.34 12.72 13.37
CA HIS A 105 19.21 14.15 13.05
C HIS A 105 18.78 14.43 11.60
N ILE A 106 18.92 13.46 10.67
CA ILE A 106 18.53 13.62 9.26
C ILE A 106 17.12 13.11 8.96
N LEU A 107 16.41 12.56 9.95
CA LEU A 107 15.09 11.96 9.77
C LEU A 107 14.06 12.98 9.24
N ASN A 108 14.24 14.25 9.57
CA ASN A 108 13.45 15.38 9.07
C ASN A 108 13.57 15.64 7.56
N GLU A 109 14.61 15.11 6.92
CA GLU A 109 14.81 15.18 5.48
C GLU A 109 14.50 13.84 4.77
N CYS A 110 14.04 12.84 5.53
CA CYS A 110 13.78 11.50 5.02
C CYS A 110 12.35 11.33 4.52
N ASP A 111 12.19 10.46 3.53
CA ASP A 111 10.90 9.98 3.08
C ASP A 111 10.75 8.49 3.44
N ILE A 112 9.59 8.09 3.95
CA ILE A 112 9.27 6.68 4.23
C ILE A 112 8.32 6.13 3.18
N TYR A 113 8.58 4.92 2.72
CA TYR A 113 7.74 4.19 1.76
C TYR A 113 7.26 2.90 2.41
N ILE A 114 5.96 2.67 2.42
CA ILE A 114 5.29 1.56 3.11
C ILE A 114 4.49 0.77 2.08
N VAL A 115 4.58 -0.55 2.13
CA VAL A 115 3.86 -1.44 1.22
C VAL A 115 3.28 -2.59 1.98
N ARG A 116 2.10 -3.03 1.54
CA ARG A 116 1.51 -4.32 1.91
C ARG A 116 1.36 -5.16 0.65
N ILE A 117 1.82 -6.41 0.70
CA ILE A 117 1.62 -7.36 -0.40
C ILE A 117 0.62 -8.44 0.00
N ALA A 118 -0.15 -8.90 -0.99
CA ALA A 118 -0.93 -10.11 -0.87
C ALA A 118 0.01 -11.33 -0.74
N PRO A 119 -0.48 -12.48 -0.23
CA PRO A 119 0.29 -13.72 -0.24
C PRO A 119 0.67 -14.16 -1.66
N ASP A 120 1.70 -15.01 -1.79
CA ASP A 120 2.28 -15.42 -3.08
C ASP A 120 1.25 -16.02 -4.04
N ARG A 121 0.22 -16.70 -3.51
CA ARG A 121 -0.90 -17.25 -4.28
C ARG A 121 -1.69 -16.20 -5.10
N PHE A 122 -1.62 -14.93 -4.69
CA PHE A 122 -2.23 -13.79 -5.38
C PHE A 122 -1.17 -12.92 -6.09
N LYS A 123 -0.06 -13.51 -6.54
CA LYS A 123 1.02 -12.81 -7.27
C LYS A 123 1.60 -11.58 -6.55
N ASN A 124 1.52 -11.53 -5.22
CA ASN A 124 2.01 -10.42 -4.40
C ASN A 124 1.43 -9.04 -4.79
N THR A 125 0.16 -9.00 -5.21
CA THR A 125 -0.54 -7.73 -5.51
C THR A 125 -0.48 -6.77 -4.32
N LEU A 126 -0.26 -5.48 -4.61
CA LEU A 126 -0.22 -4.43 -3.60
C LEU A 126 -1.59 -4.25 -2.95
N LYS A 127 -1.58 -4.05 -1.63
CA LYS A 127 -2.77 -3.81 -0.80
C LYS A 127 -2.66 -2.47 -0.09
N TYR A 128 -3.78 -1.99 0.43
CA TYR A 128 -3.81 -0.80 1.28
C TYR A 128 -2.92 -1.01 2.51
N SER A 129 -1.91 -0.15 2.64
CA SER A 129 -0.83 -0.26 3.63
C SER A 129 -0.68 1.00 4.47
N ARG A 130 -1.78 1.73 4.70
CA ARG A 130 -1.76 2.93 5.54
C ARG A 130 -1.24 2.58 6.94
N PRO A 131 -0.31 3.38 7.49
CA PRO A 131 0.19 3.16 8.84
C PRO A 131 -0.93 3.27 9.88
N CYS A 132 -0.88 2.43 10.91
CA CYS A 132 -1.81 2.51 12.04
C CYS A 132 -1.51 3.77 12.89
N ALA A 133 -2.43 4.17 13.77
CA ALA A 133 -2.29 5.38 14.59
C ALA A 133 -0.94 5.44 15.33
N ASN A 134 -0.49 4.33 15.90
CA ASN A 134 0.80 4.26 16.60
C ASN A 134 1.99 4.45 15.66
N CYS A 135 1.97 3.80 14.49
CA CYS A 135 3.04 3.96 13.49
C CYS A 135 3.07 5.38 12.94
N SER A 136 1.90 5.97 12.67
CA SER A 136 1.77 7.37 12.26
C SER A 136 2.34 8.32 13.31
N ASN A 137 2.02 8.10 14.60
CA ASN A 137 2.58 8.90 15.69
C ASN A 137 4.10 8.75 15.78
N ILE A 138 4.66 7.56 15.52
CA ILE A 138 6.11 7.35 15.49
C ILE A 138 6.75 8.09 14.31
N ILE A 139 6.15 8.06 13.12
CA ILE A 139 6.63 8.78 11.94
C ILE A 139 6.65 10.29 12.23
N ILE A 140 5.56 10.83 12.79
CA ILE A 140 5.43 12.25 13.16
C ILE A 140 6.44 12.62 14.25
N LYS A 141 6.57 11.81 15.31
CA LYS A 141 7.52 12.06 16.41
C LYS A 141 8.98 12.08 15.95
N ASN A 142 9.31 11.35 14.90
CA ASN A 142 10.65 11.36 14.31
C ASN A 142 10.81 12.42 13.20
N ASN A 143 9.80 13.29 13.02
CA ASN A 143 9.76 14.37 12.04
C ASN A 143 9.93 13.93 10.58
N ILE A 144 9.61 12.69 10.21
CA ILE A 144 9.81 12.21 8.83
C ILE A 144 9.00 13.06 7.86
N ARG A 145 9.66 13.56 6.81
CA ARG A 145 9.14 14.60 5.92
C ARG A 145 7.90 14.15 5.16
N ASN A 146 7.97 13.00 4.52
CA ASN A 146 6.89 12.45 3.71
C ASN A 146 6.72 10.96 3.99
N ALA A 147 5.47 10.50 4.01
CA ALA A 147 5.13 9.09 4.08
C ALA A 147 4.31 8.70 2.84
N PHE A 148 4.83 7.76 2.07
CA PHE A 148 4.19 7.18 0.90
C PHE A 148 3.77 5.75 1.24
N TYR A 149 2.55 5.36 0.88
CA TYR A 149 2.07 4.01 1.15
C TYR A 149 1.27 3.47 -0.03
N SER A 150 1.31 2.15 -0.24
CA SER A 150 0.50 1.52 -1.28
C SER A 150 -0.98 1.60 -0.93
N THR A 151 -1.79 1.99 -1.90
CA THR A 151 -3.25 1.88 -1.84
C THR A 151 -3.73 0.84 -2.82
N ASN A 152 -4.94 0.33 -2.61
CA ASN A 152 -5.53 -0.69 -3.46
C ASN A 152 -6.86 -0.19 -4.02
N TYR A 153 -6.81 0.89 -4.79
CA TYR A 153 -8.02 1.48 -5.37
C TYR A 153 -8.76 0.50 -6.30
N GLU A 154 -8.03 -0.37 -7.01
CA GLU A 154 -8.66 -1.34 -7.92
C GLU A 154 -9.38 -2.48 -7.18
N TYR A 155 -8.83 -3.01 -6.08
CA TYR A 155 -9.48 -4.10 -5.33
C TYR A 155 -10.63 -3.61 -4.46
N ASP A 156 -10.56 -2.37 -3.94
CA ASP A 156 -11.66 -1.77 -3.20
C ASP A 156 -12.84 -1.40 -4.13
N MET A 157 -12.58 -1.01 -5.40
CA MET A 157 -13.64 -0.86 -6.41
C MET A 157 -14.24 -2.19 -6.87
N ILE A 158 -13.41 -3.22 -7.11
CA ILE A 158 -13.91 -4.53 -7.55
C ILE A 158 -14.72 -5.23 -6.45
N ARG A 159 -14.37 -5.03 -5.16
CA ARG A 159 -15.20 -5.53 -4.04
C ARG A 159 -16.37 -4.64 -3.67
N GLY A 160 -16.29 -3.32 -3.91
CA GLY A 160 -17.46 -2.45 -3.80
C GLY A 160 -18.57 -2.90 -4.76
N CYS A 161 -18.23 -3.19 -6.01
CA CYS A 161 -19.21 -3.72 -6.97
C CYS A 161 -19.61 -5.19 -6.74
N ALA A 162 -18.77 -6.02 -6.11
CA ALA A 162 -19.11 -7.42 -5.84
C ALA A 162 -19.90 -7.63 -4.53
N ALA A 163 -19.75 -6.75 -3.53
CA ALA A 163 -20.53 -6.82 -2.29
C ALA A 163 -21.96 -6.28 -2.45
N ASP A 164 -22.21 -5.44 -3.46
CA ASP A 164 -23.54 -4.91 -3.78
C ASP A 164 -24.34 -5.82 -4.74
N ALA A 165 -23.73 -6.89 -5.27
CA ALA A 165 -24.39 -7.84 -6.18
C ALA A 165 -24.99 -9.06 -5.48
N ASP A 166 -24.56 -9.38 -4.24
CA ASP A 166 -24.98 -10.59 -3.51
C ASP A 166 -26.08 -10.32 -2.45
N THR A 167 -26.68 -9.14 -2.39
CA THR A 167 -27.78 -8.82 -1.43
C THR A 167 -29.17 -8.72 -2.07
N VAL A 168 -29.36 -9.14 -3.32
CA VAL A 168 -30.67 -9.13 -3.99
C VAL A 168 -31.09 -10.54 -4.42
N ASP A 169 -31.01 -11.54 -3.53
CA ASP A 169 -31.75 -12.80 -3.71
C ASP A 169 -32.04 -13.55 -2.40
N ALA A 170 -32.87 -12.95 -1.55
CA ALA A 170 -33.69 -13.61 -0.54
C ALA A 170 -34.64 -12.52 0.00
N THR A 171 -35.88 -12.40 -0.44
CA THR A 171 -36.93 -13.42 -0.31
C THR A 171 -38.01 -13.22 -1.38
N CYS A 172 -38.22 -14.24 -2.20
CA CYS A 172 -39.45 -14.45 -2.96
C CYS A 172 -40.48 -15.15 -2.05
N GLU A 173 -41.68 -14.58 -2.01
CA GLU A 173 -43.00 -15.18 -1.74
C GLU A 173 -43.15 -16.26 -0.65
N CYS A 174 -43.82 -15.87 0.44
CA CYS A 174 -45.10 -16.45 0.87
C CYS A 174 -45.81 -15.50 1.84
#